data_AF-A0AAD9GC61-F1
#
_entry.id   AF-A0AAD9GC61-F1
#
_cell.length_a   1.000
_cell.length_b   1.000
_cell.length_c   1.000
_cell.angle_alpha   90.00
_cell.angle_beta   90.00
_cell.angle_gamma   90.00
#
_symmetry.space_group_name_H-M   'P 1'
#
loop_
_entity.id
_entity.type
_entity.pdbx_description
1 polymer ?
#
loop_
_entity_poly.entity_id
_entity_poly.type
_entity_poly.pdbx_seq_one_letter_code
_entity_poly.pdbx_strand_id
1 'polypeptide(L)'
;MERAFDIANHFDEHAGFECDWSLVPDEEQQRRFLANYLGEGATDDDITALYNEIRPFSSASNLYWGLWGLLQCIFAGSDLDYAHYATSRILRSLNAEHWKLYR
;
A
#
# COMPACT_ATOMS: atom_id res chain seq x y z
N MET A 1 -14.76 2.12 -5.39
CA MET A 1 -13.37 1.82 -5.07
C MET A 1 -12.52 2.59 -6.05
N GLU A 2 -11.73 3.51 -5.54
CA GLU A 2 -10.88 4.43 -6.27
C GLU A 2 -9.69 3.64 -6.84
N ARG A 3 -9.32 3.88 -8.11
CA ARG A 3 -8.16 3.24 -8.76
C ARG A 3 -6.88 3.34 -7.93
N ALA A 4 -6.75 4.44 -7.19
CA ALA A 4 -5.60 4.73 -6.34
C ALA A 4 -5.46 3.76 -5.17
N PHE A 5 -6.58 3.31 -4.59
CA PHE A 5 -6.56 2.29 -3.54
C PHE A 5 -6.04 0.96 -4.08
N ASP A 6 -6.57 0.51 -5.23
CA ASP A 6 -6.23 -0.79 -5.80
C ASP A 6 -4.74 -0.87 -6.18
N ILE A 7 -4.22 0.19 -6.81
CA ILE A 7 -2.79 0.29 -7.18
C ILE A 7 -1.91 0.37 -5.93
N ALA A 8 -2.22 1.24 -4.97
CA ALA A 8 -1.41 1.37 -3.76
C ALA A 8 -1.42 0.08 -2.92
N ASN A 9 -2.58 -0.56 -2.82
CA ASN A 9 -2.72 -1.86 -2.19
C ASN A 9 -1.87 -2.91 -2.89
N HIS A 10 -1.92 -2.99 -4.22
CA HIS A 10 -1.11 -3.93 -4.98
C HIS A 10 0.41 -3.76 -4.74
N PHE A 11 0.89 -2.51 -4.60
CA PHE A 11 2.27 -2.25 -4.21
C PHE A 11 2.58 -2.70 -2.78
N ASP A 12 1.68 -2.43 -1.82
CA ASP A 12 1.86 -2.89 -0.42
C ASP A 12 1.90 -4.42 -0.32
N GLU A 13 1.16 -5.15 -1.16
CA GLU A 13 1.13 -6.62 -1.16
C GLU A 13 2.46 -7.27 -1.58
N HIS A 14 3.41 -6.52 -2.13
CA HIS A 14 4.77 -7.03 -2.36
C HIS A 14 5.50 -7.38 -1.05
N ALA A 15 5.09 -6.79 0.07
CA ALA A 15 5.60 -7.13 1.39
C ALA A 15 5.11 -8.49 1.90
N GLY A 16 4.06 -9.05 1.30
CA GLY A 16 3.44 -10.32 1.69
C GLY A 16 2.91 -10.33 3.13
N PHE A 17 2.63 -11.53 3.64
CA PHE A 17 2.11 -11.71 5.00
C PHE A 17 3.16 -11.42 6.09
N GLU A 18 4.44 -11.63 5.78
CA GLU A 18 5.57 -11.30 6.67
C GLU A 18 5.79 -9.78 6.81
N CYS A 19 5.09 -8.97 6.02
CA CYS A 19 5.21 -7.52 6.01
C CYS A 19 6.67 -7.05 5.81
N ASP A 20 7.40 -7.70 4.90
CA ASP A 20 8.74 -7.27 4.51
C ASP A 20 8.67 -6.04 3.60
N TRP A 21 8.65 -4.87 4.22
CA TRP A 21 8.53 -3.59 3.54
C TRP A 21 9.69 -3.27 2.59
N SER A 22 10.81 -4.00 2.66
CA SER A 22 11.92 -3.82 1.72
C SER A 22 11.60 -4.33 0.31
N LEU A 23 10.56 -5.15 0.17
CA LEU A 23 10.10 -5.71 -1.11
C LEU A 23 9.07 -4.81 -1.82
N VAL A 24 8.54 -3.80 -1.12
CA VAL A 24 7.62 -2.82 -1.73
C VAL A 24 8.38 -2.06 -2.83
N PRO A 25 7.80 -1.90 -4.03
CA PRO A 25 8.50 -1.29 -5.14
C PRO A 25 8.95 0.14 -4.81
N ASP A 26 10.16 0.49 -5.23
CA ASP A 26 10.68 1.86 -5.13
C ASP A 26 9.97 2.81 -6.11
N GLU A 27 10.26 4.12 -6.04
CA GLU A 27 9.62 5.11 -6.90
C GLU A 27 9.84 4.83 -8.40
N GLU A 28 11.01 4.35 -8.81
CA GLU A 28 11.30 4.05 -10.22
C GLU A 28 10.42 2.89 -10.70
N GLN A 29 10.34 1.82 -9.92
CA GLN A 29 9.51 0.66 -10.19
C GLN A 29 8.01 1.02 -10.21
N GLN A 30 7.56 1.83 -9.25
CA GLN A 30 6.18 2.33 -9.21
C GLN A 30 5.87 3.15 -10.45
N ARG A 31 6.70 4.14 -10.81
CA ARG A 31 6.50 4.96 -12.01
C ARG A 31 6.47 4.14 -13.29
N ARG A 32 7.33 3.11 -13.40
CA ARG A 32 7.29 2.16 -14.52
C ARG A 32 5.98 1.38 -14.57
N PHE A 33 5.45 0.93 -13.43
CA PHE A 33 4.14 0.30 -13.39
C PHE A 33 3.04 1.27 -13.85
N LEU A 34 3.05 2.51 -13.35
CA LEU A 34 2.06 3.53 -13.70
C LEU A 34 2.09 3.92 -15.17
N ALA A 35 3.28 4.02 -15.78
CA ALA A 35 3.42 4.25 -17.22
C ALA A 35 2.77 3.13 -18.04
N ASN A 36 3.00 1.87 -17.66
CA ASN A 36 2.36 0.72 -18.31
C ASN A 36 0.84 0.68 -18.07
N TYR A 37 0.39 1.05 -16.87
CA TYR A 37 -1.03 1.11 -16.51
C TYR A 37 -1.79 2.19 -17.32
N LEU A 38 -1.19 3.36 -17.51
CA LEU A 38 -1.77 4.47 -18.28
C LEU A 38 -1.74 4.20 -19.80
N GLY A 39 -0.79 3.38 -20.26
CA GLY A 39 -0.69 2.93 -21.64
C GLY A 39 0.10 3.87 -22.56
N GLU A 40 0.07 3.57 -23.86
CA GLU A 40 0.79 4.35 -24.86
C GLU A 40 0.29 5.79 -24.93
N GLY A 41 1.20 6.76 -24.90
CA GLY A 41 0.89 8.19 -24.95
C GLY A 41 0.79 8.89 -23.60
N ALA A 42 0.92 8.17 -22.48
CA ALA A 42 1.03 8.78 -21.16
C ALA A 42 2.27 9.68 -21.07
N THR A 43 2.07 10.90 -20.56
CA THR A 43 3.17 11.85 -20.33
C THR A 43 3.77 11.67 -18.94
N ASP A 44 4.97 12.22 -18.73
CA ASP A 44 5.59 12.26 -17.39
C ASP A 44 4.72 13.03 -16.37
N ASP A 45 3.94 14.01 -16.83
CA ASP A 45 2.98 14.75 -16.00
C ASP A 45 1.81 13.86 -15.59
N ASP A 46 1.27 13.04 -16.50
CA ASP A 46 0.20 12.07 -16.19
C ASP A 46 0.67 11.03 -15.17
N ILE A 47 1.89 10.50 -15.37
CA ILE A 47 2.51 9.54 -14.45
C ILE A 47 2.74 10.17 -13.09
N THR A 48 3.23 11.41 -13.05
CA THR A 48 3.46 12.14 -11.80
C THR A 48 2.15 12.49 -11.09
N ALA A 49 1.11 12.85 -11.82
CA ALA A 49 -0.22 13.10 -11.27
C ALA A 49 -0.78 11.83 -10.61
N LEU A 50 -0.74 10.70 -11.31
CA LEU A 50 -1.21 9.42 -10.76
C LEU A 50 -0.33 8.95 -9.59
N TYR A 51 0.99 9.11 -9.67
CA TYR A 51 1.90 8.79 -8.57
C TYR A 51 1.54 9.57 -7.30
N ASN A 52 1.24 10.87 -7.43
CA ASN A 52 0.79 11.67 -6.29
C ASN A 52 -0.60 11.28 -5.78
N GLU A 53 -1.51 10.87 -6.68
CA GLU A 53 -2.85 10.39 -6.33
C GLU A 53 -2.80 9.13 -5.47
N ILE A 54 -1.92 8.16 -5.78
CA ILE A 54 -1.88 6.86 -5.09
C ILE A 54 -1.19 6.90 -3.71
N ARG A 55 -0.25 7.83 -3.49
CA ARG A 55 0.58 7.89 -2.28
C ARG A 55 -0.20 7.88 -0.95
N PRO A 56 -1.27 8.67 -0.75
CA PRO A 56 -2.03 8.62 0.49
C PRO A 56 -2.78 7.30 0.67
N PHE A 57 -3.08 6.57 -0.40
CA PHE A 57 -3.83 5.33 -0.35
C PHE A 57 -3.03 4.14 0.18
N SER A 58 -1.69 4.17 0.18
CA SER A 58 -0.89 3.15 0.88
C SER A 58 -1.19 3.15 2.39
N SER A 59 -1.36 4.32 3.01
CA SER A 59 -1.82 4.38 4.41
C SER A 59 -3.23 3.85 4.60
N ALA A 60 -4.14 4.14 3.66
CA ALA A 60 -5.52 3.65 3.72
C ALA A 60 -5.57 2.13 3.59
N SER A 61 -4.84 1.56 2.62
CA SER A 61 -4.67 0.11 2.41
C SER A 61 -4.15 -0.57 3.68
N ASN A 62 -3.04 -0.05 4.23
CA ASN A 62 -2.43 -0.60 5.43
C ASN A 62 -3.34 -0.53 6.67
N LEU A 63 -4.07 0.58 6.85
CA LEU A 63 -5.04 0.66 7.94
C LEU A 63 -6.20 -0.32 7.75
N TYR A 64 -6.74 -0.40 6.54
CA TYR A 64 -7.85 -1.29 6.20
C TYR A 64 -7.49 -2.76 6.48
N TRP A 65 -6.36 -3.23 5.95
CA TRP A 65 -5.93 -4.61 6.14
C TRP A 65 -5.41 -4.91 7.53
N GLY A 66 -4.85 -3.91 8.21
CA GLY A 66 -4.51 -4.00 9.62
C GLY A 66 -5.73 -4.26 10.51
N LEU A 67 -6.81 -3.48 10.31
CA LEU A 67 -8.08 -3.68 11.02
C LEU A 67 -8.73 -5.03 10.66
N TRP A 68 -8.70 -5.42 9.39
CA TRP A 68 -9.16 -6.75 8.97
C TRP A 68 -8.35 -7.86 9.67
N GLY A 69 -7.03 -7.73 9.76
CA GLY A 69 -6.16 -8.68 10.44
C GLY A 69 -6.48 -8.81 11.93
N LEU A 70 -6.78 -7.70 12.62
CA LEU A 70 -7.22 -7.74 14.03
C LEU A 70 -8.51 -8.56 14.21
N LEU A 71 -9.45 -8.46 13.26
CA LEU A 71 -10.66 -9.29 13.29
C LEU A 71 -10.30 -10.78 13.08
N GLN A 72 -9.35 -11.08 12.20
CA GLN A 72 -8.91 -12.46 11.99
C GLN A 72 -8.25 -13.08 13.23
N CYS A 73 -7.60 -12.30 14.10
CA CYS A 73 -7.10 -12.81 15.38
C CYS A 73 -8.21 -13.43 16.27
N ILE A 74 -9.46 -13.00 16.09
CA ILE A 74 -10.61 -13.46 16.89
C ILE A 74 -11.32 -14.61 16.20
N PHE A 75 -11.45 -14.53 14.87
CA PHE A 75 -12.34 -15.40 14.11
C PHE A 75 -11.65 -16.45 13.25
N ALA A 76 -10.37 -16.27 12.92
CA ALA A 76 -9.65 -17.21 12.07
C ALA A 76 -9.15 -18.41 12.88
N GLY A 77 -9.28 -19.61 12.29
CA GLY A 77 -8.69 -20.85 12.79
C GLY A 77 -7.41 -21.27 12.05
N SER A 78 -6.79 -20.38 11.27
CA SER A 78 -5.59 -20.68 10.49
C SER A 78 -4.30 -20.42 11.27
N ASP A 79 -3.21 -21.07 10.87
CA ASP A 79 -1.87 -20.95 11.50
C ASP A 79 -1.12 -19.64 11.19
N LEU A 80 -1.73 -18.71 10.46
CA LEU A 80 -1.12 -17.42 10.13
C LEU A 80 -1.07 -16.50 11.36
N ASP A 81 0.06 -15.83 11.59
CA ASP A 81 0.20 -14.84 12.66
C ASP A 81 -0.50 -13.51 12.30
N TYR A 82 -1.82 -13.49 12.44
CA TYR A 82 -2.61 -12.28 12.20
C TYR A 82 -2.29 -11.14 13.17
N ALA A 83 -1.80 -11.44 14.37
CA ALA A 83 -1.45 -10.41 15.34
C ALA A 83 -0.22 -9.62 14.86
N HIS A 84 0.80 -10.33 14.37
CA HIS A 84 1.94 -9.72 13.71
C HIS A 84 1.51 -8.94 12.47
N TYR A 85 0.81 -9.58 11.53
CA TYR A 85 0.34 -8.95 10.29
C TYR A 85 -0.43 -7.65 10.57
N ALA A 86 -1.44 -7.73 11.44
CA ALA A 86 -2.29 -6.58 11.76
C ALA A 86 -1.49 -5.41 12.35
N THR A 87 -0.62 -5.70 13.31
CA THR A 87 0.21 -4.68 13.98
C THR A 87 1.19 -4.05 12.98
N SER A 88 1.83 -4.86 12.15
CA SER A 88 2.76 -4.40 11.10
C SER A 88 2.08 -3.45 10.11
N ARG A 89 0.89 -3.80 9.57
CA ARG A 89 0.15 -2.92 8.64
C ARG A 89 -0.27 -1.61 9.34
N ILE A 90 -0.81 -1.66 10.57
CA ILE A 90 -1.23 -0.44 11.30
C ILE A 90 -0.04 0.49 11.55
N LEU A 91 1.10 -0.05 12.00
CA LEU A 91 2.31 0.76 12.23
C LEU A 91 2.86 1.35 10.93
N ARG A 92 2.79 0.63 9.81
CA ARG A 92 3.15 1.15 8.49
C ARG A 92 2.30 2.37 8.11
N SER A 93 0.98 2.29 8.32
CA SER A 93 0.06 3.39 8.08
C SER A 93 0.40 4.61 8.94
N LEU A 94 0.64 4.44 10.24
CA LEU A 94 0.89 5.56 11.16
C LEU A 94 2.25 6.24 10.97
N ASN A 95 3.26 5.50 10.50
CA ASN A 95 4.62 6.02 10.30
C ASN A 95 4.89 6.50 8.88
N ALA A 96 3.88 6.50 8.00
CA ALA A 96 4.05 6.87 6.61
C ALA A 96 4.49 8.34 6.47
N GLU A 97 5.52 8.59 5.66
CA GLU A 97 6.12 9.92 5.53
C GLU A 97 5.16 10.98 5.01
N HIS A 98 4.10 10.60 4.30
CA HIS A 98 3.10 11.57 3.82
C HIS A 98 2.28 12.21 4.95
N TRP A 99 2.26 11.64 6.17
CA TRP A 99 1.71 12.34 7.35
C TRP A 99 2.58 13.53 7.75
N LYS A 100 3.86 13.55 7.37
CA LYS A 100 4.76 14.69 7.59
C LYS A 100 4.45 15.88 6.67
N LEU A 101 3.60 15.71 5.65
CA LEU A 101 3.15 16.81 4.78
C LEU A 101 2.13 17.74 5.46
N TYR A 102 1.60 17.36 6.63
CA TYR A 102 0.64 18.15 7.41
C TYR A 102 1.22 18.62 8.77
N ARG A 103 2.55 18.56 8.94
CA ARG A 103 3.26 19.13 10.09
C ARG A 103 4.02 20.39 9.71
#